data_AF-A0A4R0NZK0-F1
#
_entry.id   AF-A0A4R0NZK0-F1
#
_cell.length_a   1.000
_cell.length_b   1.000
_cell.length_c   1.000
_cell.angle_alpha   90.00
_cell.angle_beta   90.00
_cell.angle_gamma   90.00
#
_symmetry.space_group_name_H-M   'P 1'
#
loop_
_entity.id
_entity.type
_entity.pdbx_description
1 polymer ?
#
loop_
_entity_poly.entity_id
_entity_poly.type
_entity_poly.pdbx_seq_one_letter_code
_entity_poly.pdbx_strand_id
1 'polypeptide(L)'
;MEQDILISELKNLLNGGTAHVGFKDAVADLPFSLLGERPHGLPYSIWQLVSHIKIAQWDMLEFSKDANHKSPKWPDEYWPEATAPKDEAVWNETLKQINENLSEFILLVEDKNLFETIPHGDGQTILREALQIADHNAYHIAEIIVLRRLLGAWKS
;
A
#
# COMPACT_ATOMS: atom_id res chain seq x y z
N MET A 1 -7.90 -12.91 24.51
CA MET A 1 -6.55 -13.51 24.49
C MET A 1 -6.18 -13.98 23.10
N GLU A 2 -6.85 -14.97 22.49
CA GLU A 2 -6.52 -15.42 21.11
C GLU A 2 -6.77 -14.33 20.06
N GLN A 3 -7.91 -13.63 20.14
CA GLN A 3 -8.22 -12.52 19.24
C GLN A 3 -7.25 -11.34 19.39
N ASP A 4 -6.81 -11.04 20.62
CA ASP A 4 -5.83 -9.96 20.86
C ASP A 4 -4.46 -10.29 20.22
N ILE A 5 -4.05 -11.56 20.27
CA ILE A 5 -2.85 -12.05 19.59
C ILE A 5 -3.02 -11.88 18.08
N LEU A 6 -4.15 -12.31 17.51
CA LEU A 6 -4.42 -12.15 16.08
C LEU A 6 -4.37 -10.67 15.65
N ILE A 7 -5.04 -9.77 16.40
CA ILE A 7 -5.02 -8.33 16.13
C ILE A 7 -3.58 -7.79 16.17
N SER A 8 -2.80 -8.19 17.18
CA SER A 8 -1.39 -7.80 17.29
C SER A 8 -0.55 -8.27 16.11
N GLU A 9 -0.73 -9.50 15.66
CA GLU A 9 -0.01 -10.05 14.50
C GLU A 9 -0.44 -9.37 13.19
N LEU A 10 -1.72 -9.09 12.99
CA LEU A 10 -2.20 -8.34 11.82
C LEU A 10 -1.63 -6.93 11.80
N LYS A 11 -1.58 -6.24 12.94
CA LYS A 11 -0.94 -4.93 13.04
C LYS A 11 0.53 -4.98 12.69
N ASN A 12 1.25 -5.98 13.19
CA ASN A 12 2.66 -6.17 12.85
C ASN A 12 2.84 -6.39 11.34
N LEU A 13 2.06 -7.30 10.77
CA LEU A 13 2.07 -7.63 9.35
C LEU A 13 1.76 -6.40 8.47
N LEU A 14 0.70 -5.66 8.78
CA LEU A 14 0.29 -4.44 8.07
C LEU A 14 1.37 -3.35 8.12
N ASN A 15 2.16 -3.28 9.20
CA ASN A 15 3.28 -2.34 9.33
C ASN A 15 4.58 -2.82 8.64
N GLY A 16 4.50 -3.86 7.80
CA GLY A 16 5.60 -4.39 7.00
C GLY A 16 6.16 -5.72 7.51
N GLY A 17 5.65 -6.25 8.62
CA GLY A 17 6.09 -7.50 9.21
C GLY A 17 7.58 -7.50 9.58
N THR A 18 8.16 -8.69 9.62
CA THR A 18 9.56 -8.90 10.07
C THR A 18 10.42 -9.69 9.08
N ALA A 19 9.86 -10.13 7.95
CA ALA A 19 10.51 -11.03 7.00
C ALA A 19 11.19 -10.31 5.81
N HIS A 20 10.89 -9.03 5.60
CA HIS A 20 11.45 -8.20 4.54
C HIS A 20 11.47 -6.73 4.96
N VAL A 21 12.01 -5.86 4.10
CA VAL A 21 12.00 -4.42 4.32
C VAL A 21 10.57 -3.87 4.26
N GLY A 22 10.23 -2.96 5.16
CA GLY A 22 8.93 -2.29 5.19
C GLY A 22 8.84 -1.12 4.21
N PHE A 23 7.62 -0.65 3.95
CA PHE A 23 7.35 0.43 2.99
C PHE A 23 8.15 1.71 3.30
N LYS A 24 8.18 2.11 4.57
CA LYS A 24 8.89 3.32 5.03
C LYS A 24 10.37 3.31 4.63
N ASP A 25 11.06 2.19 4.83
CA ASP A 25 12.47 2.06 4.47
C ASP A 25 12.65 1.92 2.95
N ALA A 26 11.70 1.26 2.27
CA ALA A 26 11.71 1.12 0.82
C ALA A 26 11.58 2.45 0.07
N VAL A 27 10.98 3.48 0.68
CA VAL A 27 10.85 4.83 0.10
C VAL A 27 11.78 5.88 0.73
N ALA A 28 12.52 5.53 1.79
CA ALA A 28 13.40 6.46 2.49
C ALA A 28 14.59 6.90 1.62
N ASP A 29 15.00 8.16 1.77
CA ASP A 29 16.19 8.76 1.14
C ASP A 29 16.25 8.56 -0.39
N LEU A 30 15.10 8.53 -1.06
CA LEU A 30 15.02 8.47 -2.51
C LEU A 30 15.31 9.84 -3.14
N PRO A 31 16.32 9.96 -4.02
CA PRO A 31 16.49 11.17 -4.82
C PRO A 31 15.25 11.43 -5.67
N PHE A 32 14.69 12.64 -5.59
CA PHE A 32 13.47 13.01 -6.29
C PHE A 32 13.57 12.78 -7.81
N SER A 33 14.76 13.03 -8.39
CA SER A 33 15.05 12.81 -9.81
C SER A 33 14.89 11.36 -10.28
N LEU A 34 14.91 10.38 -9.37
CA LEU A 34 14.80 8.96 -9.71
C LEU A 34 13.37 8.42 -9.65
N LEU A 35 12.42 9.18 -9.07
CA LEU A 35 11.04 8.71 -8.90
C LEU A 35 10.34 8.44 -10.24
N GLY A 36 10.78 9.14 -11.30
CA GLY A 36 10.25 9.06 -12.66
C GLY A 36 10.86 7.99 -13.57
N GLU A 37 11.97 7.39 -13.15
CA GLU A 37 12.82 6.58 -14.02
C GLU A 37 12.25 5.17 -14.24
N ARG A 38 12.47 4.63 -15.45
CA ARG A 38 12.05 3.28 -15.86
C ARG A 38 13.22 2.51 -16.47
N PRO A 39 14.14 1.99 -15.64
CA PRO A 39 15.35 1.32 -16.12
C PRO A 39 15.00 0.02 -16.85
N HIS A 40 15.79 -0.32 -17.87
CA HIS A 40 15.72 -1.61 -18.58
C HIS A 40 14.35 -1.98 -19.16
N GLY A 41 13.53 -0.99 -19.53
CA GLY A 41 12.24 -1.23 -20.17
C GLY A 41 11.14 -1.71 -19.23
N LEU A 42 11.31 -1.56 -17.91
CA LEU A 42 10.24 -1.82 -16.95
C LEU A 42 9.01 -0.93 -17.23
N PRO A 43 7.79 -1.46 -17.05
CA PRO A 43 6.57 -0.76 -17.46
C PRO A 43 6.16 0.37 -16.50
N TYR A 44 6.75 0.42 -15.30
CA TYR A 44 6.41 1.36 -14.24
C TYR A 44 7.65 1.98 -13.60
N SER A 45 7.47 3.17 -13.03
CA SER A 45 8.46 3.86 -12.19
C SER A 45 8.17 3.66 -10.69
N ILE A 46 9.08 4.13 -9.82
CA ILE A 46 8.85 4.11 -8.36
C ILE A 46 7.62 4.94 -7.99
N TRP A 47 7.43 6.11 -8.62
CA TRP A 47 6.25 6.94 -8.41
C TRP A 47 4.95 6.21 -8.70
N GLN A 48 4.89 5.47 -9.81
CA GLN A 48 3.69 4.76 -10.20
C GLN A 48 3.39 3.60 -9.26
N LEU A 49 4.41 2.86 -8.79
CA LEU A 49 4.24 1.82 -7.78
C LEU A 49 3.74 2.37 -6.44
N VAL A 50 4.30 3.48 -5.97
CA VAL A 50 3.86 4.11 -4.71
C VAL A 50 2.44 4.66 -4.84
N SER A 51 2.11 5.24 -5.98
CA SER A 51 0.75 5.70 -6.25
C SER A 51 -0.24 4.54 -6.35
N HIS A 52 0.18 3.42 -6.95
CA HIS A 52 -0.62 2.21 -7.03
C HIS A 52 -0.93 1.65 -5.64
N ILE A 53 0.08 1.54 -4.77
CA ILE A 53 -0.08 1.17 -3.35
C ILE A 53 -1.08 2.12 -2.67
N LYS A 54 -0.94 3.44 -2.86
CA LYS A 54 -1.86 4.41 -2.28
C LYS A 54 -3.31 4.16 -2.69
N ILE A 55 -3.56 4.02 -4.00
CA ILE A 55 -4.92 3.88 -4.54
C ILE A 55 -5.53 2.55 -4.08
N ALA A 56 -4.78 1.45 -4.17
CA ALA A 56 -5.24 0.13 -3.76
C ALA A 56 -5.55 0.08 -2.25
N GLN A 57 -4.67 0.60 -1.41
CA GLN A 57 -4.89 0.62 0.04
C GLN A 57 -6.05 1.54 0.45
N TRP A 58 -6.18 2.70 -0.20
CA TRP A 58 -7.34 3.59 -0.01
C TRP A 58 -8.64 2.87 -0.40
N ASP A 59 -8.66 2.21 -1.55
CA ASP A 59 -9.83 1.49 -2.02
C ASP A 59 -10.26 0.37 -1.06
N MET A 60 -9.31 -0.46 -0.63
CA MET A 60 -9.56 -1.53 0.35
C MET A 60 -10.06 -0.97 1.70
N LEU A 61 -9.56 0.19 2.13
CA LEU A 61 -10.03 0.88 3.33
C LEU A 61 -11.47 1.39 3.18
N GLU A 62 -11.75 2.17 2.13
CA GLU A 62 -13.07 2.76 1.92
C GLU A 62 -14.11 1.67 1.66
N PHE A 63 -13.77 0.66 0.87
CA PHE A 63 -14.60 -0.53 0.69
C PHE A 63 -14.92 -1.21 2.03
N SER A 64 -13.97 -1.27 2.96
CA SER A 64 -14.19 -1.91 4.26
C SER A 64 -15.14 -1.15 5.20
N LYS A 65 -15.30 0.17 5.03
CA LYS A 65 -16.03 1.02 5.99
C LYS A 65 -17.25 1.76 5.43
N ASP A 66 -17.34 1.96 4.12
CA ASP A 66 -18.44 2.73 3.49
C ASP A 66 -19.14 1.91 2.40
N ALA A 67 -20.41 1.59 2.63
CA ALA A 67 -21.26 0.88 1.67
C ALA A 67 -21.59 1.69 0.39
N ASN A 68 -21.33 3.00 0.40
CA ASN A 68 -21.52 3.88 -0.76
C ASN A 68 -20.24 4.08 -1.57
N HIS A 69 -19.10 3.58 -1.07
CA HIS A 69 -17.84 3.66 -1.78
C HIS A 69 -17.95 2.95 -3.14
N LYS A 70 -17.32 3.56 -4.15
CA LYS A 70 -17.25 3.00 -5.49
C LYS A 70 -15.80 2.84 -5.85
N SER A 71 -15.38 1.58 -5.94
CA SER A 71 -14.01 1.28 -6.31
C SER A 71 -13.66 1.82 -7.70
N PRO A 72 -12.41 2.28 -7.89
CA PRO A 72 -11.92 2.65 -9.21
C PRO A 72 -12.06 1.50 -10.21
N LYS A 73 -12.14 1.83 -11.50
CA LYS A 73 -12.17 0.83 -12.57
C LYS A 73 -10.84 0.08 -12.64
N TRP A 74 -10.89 -1.22 -12.40
CA TRP A 74 -9.72 -2.10 -12.55
C TRP A 74 -9.41 -2.45 -14.02
N PRO A 75 -8.13 -2.52 -14.42
CA PRO A 75 -6.93 -2.06 -13.71
C PRO A 75 -6.62 -0.56 -13.95
N ASP A 76 -7.30 0.07 -14.92
CA ASP A 76 -6.90 1.35 -15.52
C ASP A 76 -6.74 2.48 -14.47
N GLU A 77 -7.68 2.61 -13.53
CA GLU A 77 -7.69 3.73 -12.57
C GLU A 77 -6.83 3.47 -11.31
N TYR A 78 -6.16 2.33 -11.22
CA TYR A 78 -5.20 2.01 -10.15
C TYR A 78 -3.77 2.40 -10.48
N TRP A 79 -3.52 2.90 -11.69
CA TRP A 79 -2.19 3.25 -12.16
C TRP A 79 -2.19 4.67 -12.73
N PRO A 80 -1.39 5.60 -12.19
CA PRO A 80 -1.29 6.91 -12.81
C PRO A 80 -0.53 6.82 -14.14
N GLU A 81 -1.01 7.55 -15.15
CA GLU A 81 -0.32 7.67 -16.44
C GLU A 81 1.03 8.40 -16.30
N ALA A 82 1.07 9.41 -15.43
CA ALA A 82 2.29 10.18 -15.17
C ALA A 82 3.38 9.30 -14.55
N THR A 83 4.57 9.33 -15.13
CA THR A 83 5.69 8.50 -14.65
C THR A 83 6.38 9.10 -13.44
N ALA A 84 6.23 10.39 -13.17
CA ALA A 84 6.84 11.09 -12.04
C ALA A 84 5.80 11.96 -11.30
N PRO A 85 5.98 12.23 -9.99
CA PRO A 85 5.20 13.26 -9.32
C PRO A 85 5.50 14.63 -9.91
N LYS A 86 4.53 15.53 -9.82
CA LYS A 86 4.69 16.91 -10.29
C LYS A 86 5.82 17.66 -9.57
N ASP A 87 5.93 17.44 -8.27
CA ASP A 87 6.88 18.10 -7.36
C ASP A 87 7.05 17.28 -6.06
N GLU A 88 7.99 17.67 -5.22
CA GLU A 88 8.25 17.02 -3.92
C GLU A 88 7.05 17.09 -2.96
N ALA A 89 6.18 18.09 -3.10
CA ALA A 89 5.00 18.22 -2.24
C ALA A 89 3.98 17.10 -2.55
N VAL A 90 3.73 16.83 -3.83
CA VAL A 90 2.88 15.71 -4.28
C VAL A 90 3.44 14.35 -3.84
N TRP A 91 4.75 14.19 -3.88
CA TRP A 91 5.42 12.99 -3.37
C TRP A 91 5.19 12.80 -1.87
N ASN A 92 5.51 13.81 -1.07
CA ASN A 92 5.39 13.76 0.40
C ASN A 92 3.94 13.56 0.84
N GLU A 93 2.98 14.22 0.19
CA GLU A 93 1.55 14.04 0.46
C GLU A 93 1.09 12.62 0.12
N THR A 94 1.60 12.02 -0.95
CA THR A 94 1.27 10.63 -1.30
C THR A 94 1.76 9.65 -0.23
N LEU A 95 2.98 9.84 0.29
CA LEU A 95 3.49 9.03 1.41
C LEU A 95 2.67 9.21 2.69
N LYS A 96 2.27 10.45 2.98
CA LYS A 96 1.42 10.78 4.13
C LYS A 96 0.06 10.07 4.03
N GLN A 97 -0.60 10.13 2.87
CA GLN A 97 -1.89 9.48 2.62
C GLN A 97 -1.80 7.95 2.78
N ILE A 98 -0.72 7.31 2.32
CA ILE A 98 -0.51 5.87 2.55
C ILE A 98 -0.46 5.57 4.06
N ASN A 99 0.28 6.36 4.84
CA ASN A 99 0.38 6.15 6.28
C ASN A 99 -0.96 6.41 7.00
N GLU A 100 -1.70 7.44 6.60
CA GLU A 100 -3.01 7.78 7.16
C GLU A 100 -4.03 6.68 6.87
N ASN A 101 -4.14 6.23 5.62
CA ASN A 101 -5.03 5.14 5.22
C ASN A 101 -4.69 3.83 5.97
N LEU A 102 -3.40 3.52 6.14
CA LEU A 102 -2.99 2.31 6.86
C LEU A 102 -3.34 2.40 8.35
N SER A 103 -3.12 3.57 8.95
CA SER A 103 -3.44 3.83 10.35
C SER A 103 -4.95 3.70 10.59
N GLU A 104 -5.77 4.25 9.70
CA GLU A 104 -7.22 4.12 9.77
C GLU A 104 -7.68 2.67 9.57
N PHE A 105 -7.07 1.93 8.65
CA PHE A 105 -7.38 0.52 8.46
C PHE A 105 -7.04 -0.31 9.70
N ILE A 106 -5.92 -0.02 10.37
CA ILE A 106 -5.54 -0.66 11.63
C ILE A 106 -6.61 -0.40 12.71
N LEU A 107 -7.21 0.78 12.76
CA LEU A 107 -8.32 1.04 13.69
C LEU A 107 -9.55 0.16 13.39
N LEU A 108 -9.83 -0.15 12.12
CA LEU A 108 -10.89 -1.11 11.78
C LEU A 108 -10.55 -2.53 12.28
N VAL A 109 -9.28 -2.95 12.17
CA VAL A 109 -8.82 -4.24 12.70
C VAL A 109 -8.98 -4.32 14.22
N GLU A 110 -8.81 -3.20 14.93
CA GLU A 110 -8.95 -3.13 16.38
C GLU A 110 -10.43 -3.06 16.85
N ASP A 111 -11.29 -2.36 16.09
CA ASP A 111 -12.67 -2.04 16.52
C ASP A 111 -13.73 -3.03 16.01
N LYS A 112 -13.51 -3.68 14.84
CA LYS A 112 -14.53 -4.49 14.16
C LYS A 112 -14.38 -5.99 14.43
N ASN A 113 -15.48 -6.72 14.22
CA ASN A 113 -15.44 -8.18 14.17
C ASN A 113 -14.73 -8.63 12.89
N LEU A 114 -13.51 -9.17 13.04
CA LEU A 114 -12.65 -9.58 11.94
C LEU A 114 -13.24 -10.67 11.03
N PHE A 115 -14.16 -11.47 11.55
CA PHE A 115 -14.73 -12.64 10.87
C PHE A 115 -16.11 -12.38 10.28
N GLU A 116 -16.72 -11.22 10.58
CA GLU A 116 -18.00 -10.84 10.02
C GLU A 116 -17.82 -10.39 8.57
N THR A 117 -18.74 -10.83 7.70
CA THR A 117 -18.76 -10.41 6.31
C THR A 117 -19.17 -8.96 6.21
N ILE A 118 -18.43 -8.19 5.42
CA ILE A 118 -18.79 -6.82 5.06
C ILE A 118 -20.11 -6.87 4.28
N PRO A 119 -21.21 -6.22 4.74
CA PRO A 119 -22.55 -6.44 4.20
C PRO A 119 -22.73 -6.11 2.71
N HIS A 120 -21.97 -5.13 2.21
CA HIS A 120 -22.00 -4.70 0.81
C HIS A 120 -20.91 -5.36 -0.05
N GLY A 121 -20.16 -6.31 0.50
CA GLY A 121 -19.21 -7.12 -0.23
C GLY A 121 -19.79 -8.46 -0.72
N ASP A 122 -18.96 -9.20 -1.45
CA ASP A 122 -19.22 -10.56 -1.95
C ASP A 122 -18.67 -11.65 -1.00
N GLY A 123 -18.62 -11.36 0.30
CA GLY A 123 -18.08 -12.25 1.34
C GLY A 123 -16.69 -11.89 1.87
N GLN A 124 -16.19 -10.68 1.57
CA GLN A 124 -15.01 -10.12 2.22
C GLN A 124 -15.25 -9.91 3.72
N THR A 125 -14.19 -10.04 4.52
CA THR A 125 -14.18 -9.70 5.94
C THR A 125 -13.02 -8.74 6.20
N ILE A 126 -13.00 -8.06 7.35
CA ILE A 126 -11.88 -7.19 7.73
C ILE A 126 -10.57 -8.00 7.83
N LEU A 127 -10.64 -9.27 8.28
CA LEU A 127 -9.48 -10.17 8.26
C LEU A 127 -8.94 -10.37 6.84
N ARG A 128 -9.82 -10.63 5.86
CA ARG A 128 -9.41 -10.83 4.47
C ARG A 128 -8.77 -9.57 3.91
N GLU A 129 -9.38 -8.41 4.11
CA GLU A 129 -8.85 -7.14 3.60
C GLU A 129 -7.51 -6.78 4.27
N ALA A 130 -7.32 -7.08 5.56
CA ALA A 130 -6.03 -6.90 6.24
C ALA A 130 -4.91 -7.74 5.60
N LEU A 131 -5.19 -9.02 5.34
CA LEU A 131 -4.24 -9.91 4.67
C LEU A 131 -3.96 -9.47 3.24
N GLN A 132 -4.98 -9.00 2.53
CA GLN A 132 -4.87 -8.54 1.14
C GLN A 132 -4.02 -7.28 1.03
N ILE A 133 -4.22 -6.29 1.91
CA ILE A 133 -3.36 -5.09 1.98
C ILE A 133 -1.90 -5.49 2.24
N ALA A 134 -1.66 -6.38 3.21
CA ALA A 134 -0.31 -6.81 3.54
C ALA A 134 0.39 -7.53 2.38
N ASP A 135 -0.30 -8.49 1.75
CA ASP A 135 0.21 -9.26 0.62
C ASP A 135 0.51 -8.37 -0.60
N HIS A 136 -0.45 -7.51 -0.97
CA HIS A 136 -0.32 -6.55 -2.08
C HIS A 136 0.84 -5.58 -1.84
N ASN A 137 0.92 -4.98 -0.65
CA ASN A 137 1.99 -4.06 -0.32
C ASN A 137 3.36 -4.75 -0.34
N ALA A 138 3.48 -5.97 0.22
CA ALA A 138 4.74 -6.72 0.21
C ALA A 138 5.24 -6.99 -1.22
N TYR A 139 4.33 -7.36 -2.13
CA TYR A 139 4.63 -7.56 -3.55
C TYR A 139 5.20 -6.29 -4.21
N HIS A 140 4.52 -5.15 -4.08
CA HIS A 140 4.97 -3.91 -4.73
C HIS A 140 6.16 -3.24 -4.03
N ILE A 141 6.33 -3.45 -2.73
CA ILE A 141 7.56 -3.04 -2.01
C ILE A 141 8.77 -3.75 -2.62
N ALA A 142 8.68 -5.04 -2.93
CA ALA A 142 9.78 -5.76 -3.56
C ALA A 142 10.13 -5.17 -4.95
N GLU A 143 9.12 -4.80 -5.74
CA GLU A 143 9.32 -4.14 -7.04
C GLU A 143 10.02 -2.77 -6.89
N ILE A 144 9.64 -1.98 -5.87
CA ILE A 144 10.33 -0.71 -5.54
C ILE A 144 11.81 -0.98 -5.21
N ILE A 145 12.11 -1.99 -4.39
CA ILE A 145 13.49 -2.32 -4.05
C ILE A 145 14.29 -2.75 -5.28
N VAL A 146 13.69 -3.52 -6.20
CA VAL A 146 14.34 -3.89 -7.46
C VAL A 146 14.67 -2.65 -8.30
N LEU A 147 13.73 -1.72 -8.47
CA LEU A 147 13.98 -0.46 -9.17
C LEU A 147 15.09 0.34 -8.50
N ARG A 148 15.09 0.45 -7.18
CA ARG A 148 16.15 1.16 -6.45
C ARG A 148 17.52 0.52 -6.68
N ARG A 149 17.62 -0.81 -6.69
CA ARG A 149 18.88 -1.52 -7.00
C ARG A 149 19.35 -1.23 -8.43
N LEU A 150 18.45 -1.27 -9.42
CA LEU A 150 18.77 -0.98 -10.81
C LEU A 150 19.21 0.47 -11.03
N LEU A 151 18.66 1.42 -10.26
CA LEU A 151 19.00 2.83 -10.32
C LEU A 151 20.22 3.21 -9.44
N GLY A 152 20.84 2.24 -8.75
CA GLY A 152 21.94 2.50 -7.82
C GLY A 152 21.53 3.30 -6.57
N ALA A 153 20.23 3.31 -6.24
CA ALA A 153 19.63 4.06 -5.14
C ALA A 153 19.21 3.16 -3.95
N TRP A 154 19.80 1.97 -3.85
CA TRP A 154 19.64 1.06 -2.71
C TRP A 154 21.00 0.72 -2.10
N LYS A 155 21.04 0.65 -0.77
CA LYS A 155 22.23 0.27 0.01
C LYS A 155 22.51 -1.21 -0.27
N SER A 156 23.76 -1.53 -0.63
CA SER A 156 24.23 -2.92 -0.79
C SER A 156 24.17 -3.67 0.53
#